data_AF-A0AAT9T6S5-F1
#
_entry.id   AF-A0AAT9T6S5-F1
#
_cell.length_a   1.000
_cell.length_b   1.000
_cell.length_c   1.000
_cell.angle_alpha   90.00
_cell.angle_beta   90.00
_cell.angle_gamma   90.00
#
_symmetry.space_group_name_H-M   'P 1'
#
loop_
_entity.id
_entity.type
_entity.pdbx_description
1 polymer ?
#
loop_
_entity_poly.entity_id
_entity_poly.type
_entity_poly.pdbx_seq_one_letter_code
_entity_poly.pdbx_strand_id
1 'polypeptide(L)'
;MGAGLTALGGVYGPLRLHRRQSLKQESEKLALWREAETARLLLIRVTSRAWLDALDRAVQELDACRPTDLERFDEETVRLGQEAYKAGIDLRDDSFELPRELSAPPRGAGEADVLAAGTRSRLLGHLRESNRLIRAELLRHSVGEGTLMHTVDPEVRATLERTREARAAVNSLLRARHGELNGDAQGVLEW
;
A
#
# COMPACT_ATOMS: atom_id res chain seq x y z
N MET A 1 47.62 -21.07 -45.97
CA MET A 1 46.16 -20.94 -46.18
C MET A 1 45.46 -21.35 -44.88
N GLY A 2 45.17 -20.40 -43.99
CA GLY A 2 44.65 -20.71 -42.65
C GLY A 2 44.15 -19.46 -41.95
N ALA A 3 43.23 -18.74 -42.58
CA ALA A 3 42.56 -17.58 -42.00
C ALA A 3 41.10 -17.63 -42.49
N GLY A 4 40.20 -18.20 -41.69
CA GLY A 4 38.81 -18.35 -42.13
C GLY A 4 37.78 -18.66 -41.04
N LEU A 5 38.16 -18.86 -39.77
CA LEU A 5 37.19 -19.31 -38.75
C LEU A 5 37.08 -18.43 -37.50
N THR A 6 37.67 -17.24 -37.48
CA THR A 6 37.57 -16.31 -36.34
C THR A 6 36.53 -15.19 -36.51
N ALA A 7 35.84 -15.10 -37.64
CA ALA A 7 34.96 -13.95 -37.94
C ALA A 7 33.49 -14.11 -37.53
N LEU A 8 33.00 -15.31 -37.20
CA LEU A 8 31.57 -15.52 -36.88
C LEU A 8 31.23 -15.43 -35.38
N GLY A 9 32.23 -15.39 -34.49
CA GLY A 9 32.01 -15.21 -33.04
C GLY A 9 31.69 -13.76 -32.62
N GLY A 10 32.09 -12.77 -33.43
CA GLY A 10 32.00 -11.35 -33.07
C GLY A 10 30.59 -10.74 -33.14
N VAL A 11 29.66 -11.34 -33.90
CA VAL A 11 28.31 -10.78 -34.10
C VAL A 11 27.28 -11.36 -33.11
N TYR A 12 27.47 -12.60 -32.63
CA TYR A 12 26.56 -13.24 -31.67
C TYR A 12 26.92 -12.99 -30.20
N GLY A 13 28.17 -12.63 -29.89
CA GLY A 13 28.63 -12.31 -28.54
C GLY A 13 27.95 -11.08 -27.92
N PRO A 14 27.87 -9.92 -28.62
CA PRO A 14 27.28 -8.70 -28.07
C PRO A 14 25.79 -8.81 -27.77
N LEU A 15 25.01 -9.47 -28.64
CA LEU A 15 23.57 -9.65 -28.45
C LEU A 15 23.24 -10.56 -27.25
N ARG A 16 24.05 -11.60 -27.01
CA ARG A 16 23.89 -12.46 -25.82
C ARG A 16 24.29 -11.74 -24.53
N LEU A 17 25.31 -10.88 -24.57
CA LEU A 17 25.72 -10.05 -23.44
C LEU A 17 24.65 -8.99 -23.10
N HIS A 18 24.10 -8.30 -24.09
CA HIS A 18 23.02 -7.34 -23.86
C HIS A 18 21.75 -8.00 -23.32
N ARG A 19 21.38 -9.18 -23.80
CA ARG A 19 20.22 -9.92 -23.27
C ARG A 19 20.42 -10.35 -21.82
N ARG A 20 21.64 -10.75 -21.42
CA ARG A 20 21.94 -11.08 -20.02
C ARG A 20 21.95 -9.83 -19.13
N GLN A 21 22.50 -8.72 -19.64
CA GLN A 21 22.48 -7.45 -18.92
C GLN A 21 21.05 -6.92 -18.74
N SER A 22 20.19 -7.01 -19.75
CA SER A 22 18.79 -6.58 -19.64
C SER A 22 18.01 -7.45 -18.64
N LEU A 23 18.18 -8.77 -18.68
CA LEU A 23 17.54 -9.67 -17.72
C LEU A 23 18.01 -9.42 -16.29
N LYS A 24 19.31 -9.16 -16.10
CA LYS A 24 19.86 -8.82 -14.78
C LYS A 24 19.31 -7.49 -14.26
N GLN A 25 19.22 -6.48 -15.13
CA GLN A 25 18.62 -5.18 -14.78
C GLN A 25 17.12 -5.32 -14.46
N GLU A 26 16.38 -6.17 -15.19
CA GLU A 26 14.97 -6.44 -14.92
C GLU A 26 14.78 -7.15 -13.57
N SER A 27 15.63 -8.13 -13.24
CA SER A 27 15.56 -8.81 -11.95
C SER A 27 15.92 -7.90 -10.78
N GLU A 28 16.94 -7.05 -10.95
CA GLU A 28 17.33 -6.06 -9.94
C GLU A 28 16.20 -5.04 -9.71
N LYS A 29 15.58 -4.54 -10.79
CA LYS A 29 14.40 -3.66 -10.69
C LYS A 29 13.23 -4.32 -9.97
N LEU A 30 12.97 -5.60 -10.26
CA LEU A 30 11.90 -6.35 -9.60
C LEU A 30 12.20 -6.55 -8.11
N ALA A 31 13.45 -6.87 -7.75
CA ALA A 31 13.87 -7.01 -6.36
C ALA A 31 13.69 -5.70 -5.58
N LEU A 32 14.21 -4.59 -6.12
CA LEU A 32 14.04 -3.26 -5.53
C LEU A 32 12.56 -2.88 -5.39
N TRP A 33 11.73 -3.20 -6.38
CA TRP A 33 10.29 -2.98 -6.30
C TRP A 33 9.64 -3.81 -5.18
N ARG A 34 10.02 -5.08 -5.01
CA ARG A 34 9.48 -5.95 -3.96
C ARG A 34 9.85 -5.47 -2.56
N GLU A 35 11.09 -5.03 -2.38
CA GLU A 35 11.56 -4.43 -1.13
C GLU A 35 10.78 -3.16 -0.82
N ALA A 36 10.66 -2.27 -1.82
CA ALA A 36 9.86 -1.05 -1.70
C ALA A 36 8.40 -1.38 -1.35
N GLU A 37 7.75 -2.31 -2.05
CA GLU A 37 6.35 -2.67 -1.77
C GLU A 37 6.17 -3.27 -0.37
N THR A 38 7.14 -4.05 0.12
CA THR A 38 7.12 -4.55 1.49
C THR A 38 7.20 -3.42 2.51
N ALA A 39 8.08 -2.44 2.28
CA ALA A 39 8.16 -1.24 3.10
C ALA A 39 6.86 -0.41 3.05
N ARG A 40 6.24 -0.26 1.87
CA ARG A 40 4.93 0.41 1.72
C ARG A 40 3.83 -0.33 2.50
N LEU A 41 3.81 -1.65 2.47
CA LEU A 41 2.84 -2.47 3.22
C LEU A 41 3.04 -2.34 4.74
N LEU A 42 4.29 -2.29 5.22
CA LEU A 42 4.58 -2.06 6.63
C LEU A 42 4.13 -0.66 7.06
N LEU A 43 4.42 0.35 6.26
CA LEU A 43 4.06 1.72 6.59
C LEU A 43 2.53 1.93 6.53
N ILE A 44 1.85 1.41 5.51
CA ILE A 44 0.37 1.47 5.45
C ILE A 44 -0.26 0.74 6.63
N ARG A 45 0.32 -0.37 7.12
CA ARG A 45 -0.19 -1.06 8.31
C ARG A 45 -0.16 -0.16 9.56
N VAL A 46 0.88 0.65 9.71
CA VAL A 46 1.00 1.58 10.84
C VAL A 46 0.04 2.76 10.66
N THR A 47 0.09 3.45 9.52
CA THR A 47 -0.71 4.67 9.28
C THR A 47 -2.21 4.38 9.21
N SER A 48 -2.62 3.28 8.57
CA SER A 48 -4.04 2.87 8.54
C SER A 48 -4.59 2.50 9.92
N ARG A 49 -3.72 2.26 10.92
CA ARG A 49 -4.18 1.98 12.29
C ARG A 49 -4.67 3.27 12.91
N ALA A 50 -3.80 4.27 12.95
CA ALA A 50 -4.12 5.58 13.48
C ALA A 50 -5.31 6.20 12.73
N TRP A 51 -5.39 5.99 11.42
CA TRP A 51 -6.53 6.45 10.63
C TRP A 51 -7.83 5.75 11.03
N LEU A 52 -7.84 4.42 11.14
CA LEU A 52 -9.03 3.71 11.65
C LEU A 52 -9.40 4.15 13.07
N ASP A 53 -8.42 4.30 13.96
CA ASP A 53 -8.67 4.73 15.34
C ASP A 53 -9.32 6.12 15.40
N ALA A 54 -8.91 7.04 14.51
CA ALA A 54 -9.53 8.37 14.38
C ALA A 54 -10.97 8.29 13.85
N LEU A 55 -11.22 7.44 12.83
CA LEU A 55 -12.56 7.24 12.28
C LEU A 55 -13.51 6.57 13.29
N ASP A 56 -13.02 5.56 14.02
CA ASP A 56 -13.79 4.87 15.07
C ASP A 56 -14.15 5.83 16.21
N ARG A 57 -13.21 6.71 16.60
CA ARG A 57 -13.47 7.75 17.60
C ARG A 57 -14.58 8.71 17.14
N ALA A 58 -14.52 9.20 15.91
CA ALA A 58 -15.54 10.10 15.37
C ALA A 58 -16.94 9.44 15.34
N VAL A 59 -17.01 8.15 14.97
CA VAL A 59 -18.28 7.41 15.01
C VAL A 59 -18.79 7.21 16.45
N GLN A 60 -17.91 6.94 17.41
CA GLN A 60 -18.29 6.84 18.82
C GLN A 60 -18.77 8.17 19.40
N GLU A 61 -18.18 9.28 18.98
CA GLU A 61 -18.59 10.63 19.37
C GLU A 61 -19.98 10.96 18.79
N LEU A 62 -20.19 10.66 17.50
CA LEU A 62 -21.50 10.76 16.85
C LEU A 62 -22.58 9.91 17.55
N ASP A 63 -22.29 8.63 17.81
CA ASP A 63 -23.20 7.71 18.50
C ASP A 63 -23.56 8.19 19.92
N ALA A 64 -22.62 8.85 20.60
CA ALA A 64 -22.82 9.42 21.92
C ALA A 64 -23.44 10.83 21.89
N CYS A 65 -23.79 11.36 20.72
CA CYS A 65 -24.23 12.74 20.50
C CYS A 65 -23.30 13.76 21.18
N ARG A 66 -21.99 13.49 21.17
CA ARG A 66 -20.98 14.40 21.72
C ARG A 66 -20.58 15.41 20.65
N PRO A 67 -20.37 16.69 21.03
CA PRO A 67 -19.86 17.68 20.11
C PRO A 67 -18.50 17.22 19.61
N THR A 68 -18.39 17.01 18.30
CA THR A 68 -17.15 16.62 17.63
C THR A 68 -16.53 17.85 16.99
N ASP A 69 -15.25 18.08 17.25
CA ASP A 69 -14.49 19.15 16.60
C ASP A 69 -14.15 18.72 15.16
N LEU A 70 -14.94 19.23 14.20
CA LEU A 70 -14.79 18.91 12.79
C LEU A 70 -13.44 19.37 12.21
N GLU A 71 -12.94 20.53 12.65
CA GLU A 71 -11.66 21.06 12.16
C GLU A 71 -10.52 20.14 12.59
N ARG A 72 -10.51 19.74 13.87
CA ARG A 72 -9.52 18.79 14.39
C ARG A 72 -9.60 17.43 13.69
N PHE A 73 -10.81 16.94 13.40
CA PHE A 73 -10.99 15.70 12.64
C PHE A 73 -10.43 15.81 11.21
N ASP A 74 -10.74 16.91 10.51
CA ASP A 74 -10.24 17.16 9.15
C ASP A 74 -8.70 17.27 9.16
N GLU A 75 -8.10 17.98 10.12
CA GLU A 75 -6.65 18.07 10.27
C GLU A 75 -5.98 16.71 10.50
N GLU A 76 -6.52 15.91 11.43
CA GLU A 76 -5.99 14.60 11.76
C GLU A 76 -6.07 13.65 10.55
N THR A 77 -7.21 13.61 9.86
CA THR A 77 -7.41 12.72 8.70
C THR A 77 -6.64 13.18 7.46
N VAL A 78 -6.46 14.49 7.23
CA VAL A 78 -5.60 15.01 6.16
C VAL A 78 -4.14 14.65 6.42
N ARG A 79 -3.64 14.84 7.66
CA ARG A 79 -2.27 14.47 8.02
C ARG A 79 -2.03 12.97 7.81
N LEU A 80 -2.91 12.12 8.33
CA LEU A 80 -2.81 10.66 8.18
C LEU A 80 -2.95 10.22 6.72
N GLY A 81 -3.79 10.91 5.94
CA GLY A 81 -3.93 10.70 4.52
C GLY A 81 -2.66 11.05 3.74
N GLN A 82 -1.99 12.14 4.09
CA GLN A 82 -0.70 12.53 3.51
C GLN A 82 0.41 11.55 3.90
N GLU A 83 0.47 11.11 5.15
CA GLU A 83 1.43 10.09 5.60
C GLU A 83 1.21 8.76 4.87
N ALA A 84 -0.04 8.32 4.72
CA ALA A 84 -0.39 7.11 3.98
C ALA A 84 -0.15 7.26 2.46
N TYR A 85 -0.31 8.46 1.90
CA TYR A 85 -0.01 8.74 0.50
C TYR A 85 1.50 8.77 0.23
N LYS A 86 2.27 9.43 1.10
CA LYS A 86 3.74 9.38 1.09
C LYS A 86 4.22 7.95 1.27
N ALA A 87 3.58 7.18 2.13
CA ALA A 87 3.84 5.75 2.26
C ALA A 87 3.51 4.93 1.00
N GLY A 88 2.50 5.36 0.24
CA GLY A 88 2.04 4.67 -0.97
C GLY A 88 2.81 5.03 -2.24
N ILE A 89 3.47 6.20 -2.28
CA ILE A 89 4.10 6.78 -3.49
C ILE A 89 5.56 7.22 -3.27
N ASP A 90 5.97 7.51 -2.04
CA ASP A 90 7.10 8.39 -1.74
C ASP A 90 8.09 7.76 -0.73
N LEU A 91 8.51 6.52 -0.99
CA LEU A 91 9.85 6.08 -0.55
C LEU A 91 10.90 6.74 -1.46
N ARG A 92 10.94 8.07 -1.42
CA ARG A 92 11.68 8.91 -2.36
C ARG A 92 12.91 9.59 -1.74
N ASP A 93 13.19 9.40 -0.46
CA ASP A 93 14.36 10.03 0.16
C ASP A 93 15.63 9.16 0.05
N ASP A 94 16.54 9.70 -0.77
CA ASP A 94 17.99 9.86 -0.57
C ASP A 94 19.02 8.84 -1.06
N SER A 95 18.66 7.80 -1.83
CA SER A 95 19.71 7.05 -2.56
C SER A 95 19.31 6.42 -3.89
N PHE A 96 18.02 6.35 -4.22
CA PHE A 96 17.58 5.70 -5.46
C PHE A 96 16.41 6.47 -6.07
N GLU A 97 16.65 7.06 -7.23
CA GLU A 97 15.60 7.58 -8.11
C GLU A 97 14.68 6.43 -8.53
N LEU A 98 13.62 6.20 -7.77
CA LEU A 98 12.60 5.22 -8.10
C LEU A 98 11.45 5.97 -8.83
N PRO A 99 11.25 5.76 -10.14
CA PRO A 99 10.26 6.51 -10.93
C PRO A 99 8.81 6.31 -10.45
N ARG A 100 7.93 7.27 -10.78
CA ARG A 100 6.46 7.22 -10.58
C ARG A 100 5.79 5.90 -11.02
N GLU A 101 6.45 5.12 -11.85
CA GLU A 101 6.02 3.84 -12.43
C GLU A 101 5.89 2.70 -11.40
N LEU A 102 6.42 2.85 -10.18
CA LEU A 102 6.50 1.74 -9.20
C LEU A 102 5.25 1.57 -8.32
N SER A 103 4.18 2.34 -8.54
CA SER A 103 2.87 2.05 -7.92
C SER A 103 2.18 0.85 -8.57
N ALA A 104 2.46 0.61 -9.86
CA ALA A 104 2.01 -0.58 -10.55
C ALA A 104 3.08 -1.70 -10.41
N PRO A 105 2.66 -2.97 -10.37
CA PRO A 105 3.61 -4.07 -10.43
C PRO A 105 4.40 -4.02 -11.75
N PRO A 106 5.74 -4.11 -11.73
CA PRO A 106 6.54 -4.12 -12.94
C PRO A 106 6.29 -5.38 -13.77
N ARG A 107 6.71 -5.37 -15.04
CA ARG A 107 6.64 -6.54 -15.91
C ARG A 107 7.49 -7.68 -15.29
N GLY A 108 6.90 -8.87 -15.13
CA GLY A 108 7.52 -10.00 -14.45
C GLY A 108 7.22 -10.09 -12.95
N ALA A 109 6.42 -9.18 -12.39
CA ALA A 109 5.83 -9.33 -11.07
C ALA A 109 4.95 -10.60 -11.00
N GLY A 110 5.09 -11.35 -9.91
CA GLY A 110 4.29 -12.55 -9.68
C GLY A 110 2.88 -12.23 -9.21
N GLU A 111 2.03 -13.25 -9.12
CA GLU A 111 0.65 -13.09 -8.65
C GLU A 111 0.59 -12.49 -7.23
N ALA A 112 1.46 -12.94 -6.33
CA ALA A 112 1.56 -12.42 -4.97
C ALA A 112 1.95 -10.92 -4.91
N ASP A 113 2.75 -10.45 -5.87
CA ASP A 113 3.15 -9.04 -6.00
C ASP A 113 1.96 -8.18 -6.46
N VAL A 114 1.20 -8.67 -7.43
CA VAL A 114 -0.02 -8.00 -7.90
C VAL A 114 -1.09 -7.96 -6.81
N LEU A 115 -1.28 -9.06 -6.09
CA LEU A 115 -2.21 -9.16 -4.97
C LEU A 115 -1.85 -8.18 -3.84
N ALA A 116 -0.56 -8.04 -3.51
CA ALA A 116 -0.07 -7.10 -2.52
C ALA A 116 -0.44 -5.65 -2.86
N ALA A 117 -0.09 -5.21 -4.06
CA ALA A 117 -0.40 -3.87 -4.54
C ALA A 117 -1.92 -3.61 -4.60
N GLY A 118 -2.69 -4.60 -5.07
CA GLY A 118 -4.15 -4.55 -5.11
C GLY A 118 -4.78 -4.43 -3.72
N THR A 119 -4.31 -5.19 -2.74
CA THR A 119 -4.83 -5.18 -1.37
C THR A 119 -4.52 -3.84 -0.68
N ARG A 120 -3.31 -3.29 -0.87
CA ARG A 120 -2.95 -1.95 -0.39
C ARG A 120 -3.84 -0.87 -0.99
N SER A 121 -4.04 -0.90 -2.31
CA SER A 121 -4.89 0.07 -3.01
C SER A 121 -6.34 0.00 -2.52
N ARG A 122 -6.87 -1.21 -2.31
CA ARG A 122 -8.22 -1.43 -1.79
C ARG A 122 -8.39 -0.85 -0.39
N LEU A 123 -7.44 -1.09 0.52
CA LEU A 123 -7.46 -0.50 1.86
C LEU A 123 -7.48 1.02 1.82
N LEU A 124 -6.61 1.64 1.00
CA LEU A 124 -6.60 3.10 0.83
C LEU A 124 -7.92 3.64 0.28
N GLY A 125 -8.55 2.92 -0.65
CA GLY A 125 -9.89 3.25 -1.15
C GLY A 125 -10.94 3.24 -0.04
N HIS A 126 -10.99 2.19 0.78
CA HIS A 126 -11.95 2.08 1.87
C HIS A 126 -11.74 3.11 2.99
N LEU A 127 -10.49 3.46 3.32
CA LEU A 127 -10.18 4.52 4.27
C LEU A 127 -10.71 5.89 3.80
N ARG A 128 -10.52 6.21 2.52
CA ARG A 128 -11.02 7.47 1.92
C ARG A 128 -12.53 7.52 1.90
N GLU A 129 -13.17 6.41 1.53
CA GLU A 129 -14.63 6.33 1.51
C GLU A 129 -15.22 6.46 2.91
N SER A 130 -14.67 5.75 3.90
CA SER A 130 -15.08 5.88 5.30
C SER A 130 -14.93 7.31 5.80
N ASN A 131 -13.79 7.96 5.49
CA ASN A 131 -13.58 9.36 5.84
C ASN A 131 -14.65 10.27 5.23
N ARG A 132 -14.96 10.10 3.93
CA ARG A 132 -15.98 10.88 3.23
C ARG A 132 -17.36 10.75 3.91
N LEU A 133 -17.77 9.52 4.22
CA LEU A 133 -19.08 9.26 4.82
C LEU A 133 -19.17 9.77 6.26
N ILE A 134 -18.14 9.55 7.07
CA ILE A 134 -18.09 10.03 8.46
C ILE A 134 -18.09 11.56 8.50
N ARG A 135 -17.29 12.21 7.64
CA ARG A 135 -17.29 13.67 7.52
C ARG A 135 -18.64 14.23 7.12
N ALA A 136 -19.33 13.57 6.18
CA ALA A 136 -20.68 13.97 5.79
C ALA A 136 -21.65 13.88 6.98
N GLU A 137 -21.52 12.85 7.82
CA GLU A 137 -22.32 12.77 9.04
C GLU A 137 -21.98 13.80 10.10
N LEU A 138 -20.70 14.06 10.32
CA LEU A 138 -20.26 15.11 11.25
C LEU A 138 -20.83 16.47 10.85
N LEU A 139 -20.86 16.77 9.54
CA LEU A 139 -21.48 17.98 8.99
C LEU A 139 -23.00 18.02 9.19
N ARG A 140 -23.69 16.89 8.99
CA ARG A 140 -25.14 16.81 9.24
C ARG A 140 -25.45 17.02 10.73
N HIS A 141 -24.64 16.44 11.60
CA HIS A 141 -24.80 16.56 13.04
C HIS A 141 -24.51 17.98 13.56
N SER A 142 -23.49 18.66 13.02
CA SER A 142 -23.14 20.02 13.43
C SER A 142 -24.16 21.08 12.99
N VAL A 143 -24.81 20.88 11.85
CA VAL A 143 -25.86 21.79 11.34
C VAL A 143 -27.22 21.52 12.00
N GLY A 144 -27.46 20.28 12.43
CA GLY A 144 -28.75 19.81 12.95
C GLY A 144 -28.95 19.98 14.45
N GLU A 145 -28.23 20.88 15.13
CA GLU A 145 -28.35 21.14 16.57
C GLU A 145 -29.82 21.31 16.99
N GLY A 146 -30.42 20.25 17.56
CA GLY A 146 -31.58 20.46 18.42
C GLY A 146 -32.61 19.36 18.64
N THR A 147 -32.84 18.36 17.76
CA THR A 147 -34.19 17.72 17.85
C THR A 147 -34.35 16.22 17.79
N LEU A 148 -33.39 15.39 17.40
CA LEU A 148 -33.62 13.93 17.39
C LEU A 148 -32.36 13.16 17.78
N MET A 149 -32.54 12.06 18.52
CA MET A 149 -31.53 11.02 18.74
C MET A 149 -30.95 10.64 17.37
N HIS A 150 -29.78 11.16 17.03
CA HIS A 150 -29.15 10.87 15.76
C HIS A 150 -28.46 9.52 15.89
N THR A 151 -29.02 8.51 15.23
CA THR A 151 -28.32 7.24 15.05
C THR A 151 -27.38 7.39 13.86
N VAL A 152 -26.12 6.96 14.00
CA VAL A 152 -25.18 6.95 12.88
C VAL A 152 -25.72 6.05 11.75
N ASP A 153 -25.65 6.53 10.52
CA ASP A 153 -26.11 5.80 9.34
C ASP A 153 -25.46 4.39 9.27
N PRO A 154 -26.25 3.31 9.09
CA PRO A 154 -25.72 1.96 8.94
C PRO A 154 -24.67 1.83 7.82
N GLU A 155 -24.72 2.66 6.78
CA GLU A 155 -23.74 2.69 5.71
C GLU A 155 -22.33 3.09 6.21
N VAL A 156 -22.26 4.02 7.17
CA VAL A 156 -20.99 4.43 7.80
C VAL A 156 -20.36 3.23 8.53
N ARG A 157 -21.18 2.52 9.33
CA ARG A 157 -20.73 1.34 10.08
C ARG A 157 -20.29 0.21 9.15
N ALA A 158 -21.06 -0.04 8.09
CA ALA A 158 -20.71 -1.05 7.08
C ALA A 158 -19.41 -0.72 6.35
N THR A 159 -19.16 0.56 6.06
CA THR A 159 -17.93 0.99 5.39
C THR A 159 -16.71 0.89 6.29
N LEU A 160 -16.86 1.19 7.59
CA LEU A 160 -15.80 0.94 8.57
C LEU A 160 -15.46 -0.54 8.66
N GLU A 161 -16.46 -1.42 8.68
CA GLU A 161 -16.21 -2.86 8.73
C GLU A 161 -15.44 -3.36 7.50
N ARG A 162 -15.85 -2.94 6.28
CA ARG A 162 -15.08 -3.21 5.05
C ARG A 162 -13.62 -2.72 5.14
N THR A 163 -13.40 -1.60 5.81
CA THR A 163 -12.05 -1.06 6.02
C THR A 163 -11.24 -1.92 6.99
N ARG A 164 -11.85 -2.41 8.07
CA ARG A 164 -11.23 -3.36 9.01
C ARG A 164 -10.89 -4.68 8.33
N GLU A 165 -11.79 -5.22 7.52
CA GLU A 165 -11.56 -6.42 6.71
C GLU A 165 -10.40 -6.23 5.73
N ALA A 166 -10.35 -5.10 5.01
CA ALA A 166 -9.26 -4.79 4.08
C ALA A 166 -7.91 -4.68 4.80
N ARG A 167 -7.89 -4.10 6.01
CA ARG A 167 -6.70 -4.06 6.86
C ARG A 167 -6.28 -5.45 7.33
N ALA A 168 -7.24 -6.31 7.70
CA ALA A 168 -6.96 -7.69 8.06
C ALA A 168 -6.31 -8.44 6.89
N ALA A 169 -6.77 -8.23 5.66
CA ALA A 169 -6.16 -8.79 4.45
C ALA A 169 -4.70 -8.33 4.27
N VAL A 170 -4.40 -7.04 4.46
CA VAL A 170 -3.01 -6.53 4.43
C VAL A 170 -2.14 -7.20 5.49
N ASN A 171 -2.64 -7.37 6.71
CA ASN A 171 -1.91 -8.03 7.79
C ASN A 171 -1.63 -9.51 7.48
N SER A 172 -2.60 -10.22 6.92
CA SER A 172 -2.42 -11.61 6.50
C SER A 172 -1.36 -11.74 5.41
N LEU A 173 -1.36 -10.83 4.43
CA LEU A 173 -0.37 -10.80 3.36
C LEU A 173 1.04 -10.52 3.88
N LEU A 174 1.19 -9.57 4.80
CA LEU A 174 2.47 -9.29 5.45
C LEU A 174 3.01 -10.50 6.23
N ARG A 175 2.14 -11.24 6.92
CA ARG A 175 2.54 -12.47 7.62
C ARG A 175 2.98 -13.56 6.66
N ALA A 176 2.24 -13.77 5.57
CA ALA A 176 2.60 -14.74 4.53
C ALA A 176 4.00 -14.45 3.95
N ARG A 177 4.27 -13.19 3.57
CA ARG A 177 5.59 -12.77 3.09
C ARG A 177 6.70 -12.95 4.12
N HIS A 178 6.43 -12.69 5.40
CA HIS A 178 7.42 -12.93 6.47
C HIS A 178 7.73 -14.43 6.63
N GLY A 179 6.72 -15.28 6.43
CA GLY A 179 6.89 -16.74 6.43
C GLY A 179 7.76 -17.22 5.26
N GLU A 180 7.52 -16.71 4.05
CA GLU A 180 8.33 -17.01 2.85
C GLU A 180 9.79 -16.61 3.03
N LEU A 181 10.06 -15.38 3.51
CA LEU A 181 11.43 -14.90 3.75
C LEU A 181 12.18 -15.73 4.81
N ASN A 182 11.48 -16.19 5.85
CA ASN A 182 12.09 -17.02 6.90
C ASN A 182 12.23 -18.50 6.49
N GLY A 183 11.32 -19.00 5.64
CA GLY A 183 11.39 -20.36 5.10
C GLY A 183 12.53 -20.53 4.09
N ASP A 184 12.72 -19.53 3.20
CA ASP A 184 13.84 -19.51 2.25
C ASP A 184 15.19 -19.40 2.97
N ALA A 185 15.26 -18.66 4.09
CA ALA A 185 16.46 -18.56 4.91
C ALA A 185 16.85 -19.88 5.61
N GLN A 186 15.87 -20.75 5.93
CA GLN A 186 16.14 -22.09 6.47
C GLN A 186 16.59 -23.08 5.39
N GLY A 187 16.08 -22.96 4.15
CA GLY A 187 16.50 -23.81 3.03
C GLY A 187 17.91 -23.53 2.49
N VAL A 188 18.48 -22.35 2.79
CA VAL A 188 19.85 -21.97 2.39
C VAL A 188 20.92 -22.46 3.37
N LEU A 189 20.54 -22.86 4.59
CA LEU A 189 21.46 -23.42 5.59
C LEU A 189 21.58 -24.96 5.54
N GLU A 190 20.90 -25.61 4.58
CA GLU A 190 21.06 -27.03 4.29
C GLU A 190 21.85 -27.26 2.98
N TRP A 191 23.09 -26.77 2.91
CA TRP A 191 24.10 -27.23 1.94
C TRP A 191 25.50 -27.23 2.56
#